data_AF-A0A928A427-F1
#
_entry.id   AF-A0A928A427-F1
#
_cell.length_a   1.000
_cell.length_b   1.000
_cell.length_c   1.000
_cell.angle_alpha   90.00
_cell.angle_beta   90.00
_cell.angle_gamma   90.00
#
_symmetry.space_group_name_H-M   'P 1'
#
loop_
_entity.id
_entity.type
_entity.pdbx_description
1 polymer ?
#
loop_
_entity_poly.entity_id
_entity_poly.type
_entity_poly.pdbx_seq_one_letter_code
_entity_poly.pdbx_strand_id
1 'polypeptide(L)'
;MRFRKMLPFMDKDELRHEAEEIINGDGKVSSVSLISMLPFMDEDDIDDLIVDIYHKTGKFQAILPFASEDGVAKLAWELIERENPAKIVEVLPFMDEDDVDKLFITLAERGMVIEEMYPFVSEDGFHEVVEGYLKGRFDFDFSSALPFMDDDDIDDLFVALAQKGVAPAEMYPFVSEDGFHKVLKGYLAGQYDFDFDEAYPYMDEDDIRKLFKNEIGKRRSGH
;
A
#
# COMPACT_ATOMS: atom_id res chain seq x y z
N MET A 1 -9.54 -48.02 4.90
CA MET A 1 -9.17 -47.15 6.03
C MET A 1 -9.15 -45.73 5.49
N ARG A 2 -9.81 -44.74 6.11
CA ARG A 2 -9.84 -43.37 5.55
C ARG A 2 -8.55 -42.65 5.97
N PHE A 3 -7.58 -42.48 5.06
CA PHE A 3 -6.29 -41.82 5.30
C PHE A 3 -6.41 -40.50 6.09
N ARG A 4 -7.47 -39.73 5.85
CA ARG A 4 -7.80 -38.51 6.63
C ARG A 4 -7.87 -38.72 8.15
N LYS A 5 -8.23 -39.91 8.64
CA LYS A 5 -8.26 -40.23 10.07
C LYS A 5 -6.87 -40.47 10.67
N MET A 6 -5.84 -40.63 9.84
CA MET A 6 -4.45 -40.83 10.25
C MET A 6 -3.70 -39.51 10.42
N LEU A 7 -4.11 -38.43 9.74
CA LEU A 7 -3.40 -37.14 9.73
C LEU A 7 -2.96 -36.63 11.12
N PRO A 8 -3.80 -36.67 12.19
CA PRO A 8 -3.36 -36.20 13.51
C PRO A 8 -2.30 -37.08 14.20
N PHE A 9 -1.99 -38.25 13.62
CA PHE A 9 -1.06 -39.24 14.15
C PHE A 9 0.18 -39.41 13.26
N MET A 10 0.21 -38.74 12.10
CA MET A 10 1.39 -38.72 11.23
C MET A 10 2.39 -37.72 11.80
N ASP A 11 3.67 -38.00 11.61
CA ASP A 11 4.71 -37.03 11.94
C ASP A 11 4.85 -35.96 10.85
N LYS A 12 5.65 -34.93 11.15
CA LYS A 12 5.81 -33.74 10.31
C LYS A 12 6.47 -34.10 8.97
N ASP A 13 7.50 -34.93 9.00
CA ASP A 13 8.21 -35.39 7.80
C ASP A 13 7.29 -36.22 6.89
N GLU A 14 6.47 -37.11 7.48
CA GLU A 14 5.44 -37.88 6.76
C GLU A 14 4.40 -36.97 6.10
N LEU A 15 3.94 -35.93 6.81
CA LEU A 15 2.97 -34.97 6.27
C LEU A 15 3.56 -34.12 5.15
N ARG A 16 4.80 -33.63 5.29
CA ARG A 16 5.52 -32.91 4.24
C ARG A 16 5.69 -33.77 2.99
N HIS A 17 6.18 -34.99 3.17
CA HIS A 17 6.40 -35.92 2.06
C HIS A 17 5.09 -36.20 1.28
N GLU A 18 3.99 -36.44 1.99
CA GLU A 18 2.69 -36.67 1.36
C GLU A 18 2.16 -35.41 0.65
N ALA A 19 2.41 -34.22 1.20
CA ALA A 19 2.06 -32.96 0.53
C ALA A 19 2.83 -32.81 -0.79
N GLU A 20 4.15 -33.03 -0.78
CA GLU A 20 5.02 -32.99 -1.96
C GLU A 20 4.59 -34.01 -3.03
N GLU A 21 4.26 -35.24 -2.64
CA GLU A 21 3.77 -36.28 -3.57
C GLU A 21 2.45 -35.87 -4.25
N ILE A 22 1.53 -35.21 -3.53
CA ILE A 22 0.28 -34.69 -4.09
C ILE A 22 0.55 -33.54 -5.06
N ILE A 23 1.47 -32.63 -4.72
CA ILE A 23 1.88 -31.49 -5.55
C ILE A 23 2.51 -32.00 -6.86
N ASN A 24 3.48 -32.90 -6.77
CA ASN A 24 4.24 -33.42 -7.92
C ASN A 24 3.40 -34.35 -8.82
N GLY A 25 2.31 -34.91 -8.30
CA GLY A 25 1.43 -35.80 -9.06
C GLY A 25 1.93 -37.25 -9.18
N ASP A 26 2.99 -37.60 -8.44
CA ASP A 26 3.49 -38.97 -8.30
C ASP A 26 2.68 -39.79 -7.29
N GLY A 27 1.90 -39.12 -6.44
CA GLY A 27 1.00 -39.76 -5.48
C GLY A 27 -0.11 -40.56 -6.15
N LYS A 28 -0.19 -41.86 -5.84
CA LYS A 28 -1.42 -42.68 -6.04
C LYS A 28 -2.59 -41.93 -5.42
N VAL A 29 -3.48 -41.36 -6.25
CA VAL A 29 -4.70 -40.60 -5.89
C VAL A 29 -5.04 -40.77 -4.40
N SER A 30 -4.41 -39.95 -3.56
CA SER A 30 -4.69 -39.98 -2.13
C SER A 30 -6.09 -39.39 -1.99
N SER A 31 -6.97 -40.03 -1.24
CA SER A 31 -8.35 -39.54 -1.05
C SER A 31 -8.43 -38.24 -0.21
N VAL A 32 -7.29 -37.56 -0.04
CA VAL A 32 -7.04 -36.47 0.91
C VAL A 32 -6.50 -35.28 0.14
N SER A 33 -7.09 -34.12 0.38
CA SER A 33 -6.66 -32.87 -0.25
C SER A 33 -5.57 -32.21 0.59
N LEU A 34 -4.61 -31.52 -0.04
CA LEU A 34 -3.61 -30.67 0.62
C LEU A 34 -4.21 -29.81 1.73
N ILE A 35 -5.34 -29.16 1.44
CA ILE A 35 -6.07 -28.30 2.40
C ILE A 35 -6.44 -29.02 3.72
N SER A 36 -6.67 -30.34 3.68
CA SER A 36 -7.04 -31.09 4.89
C SER A 36 -5.84 -31.49 5.74
N MET A 37 -4.62 -31.34 5.22
CA MET A 37 -3.35 -31.63 5.91
C MET A 37 -2.83 -30.42 6.68
N LEU A 38 -3.11 -29.19 6.20
CA LEU A 38 -2.63 -27.93 6.77
C LEU A 38 -2.69 -27.83 8.31
N PRO A 39 -3.79 -28.21 8.99
CA PRO A 39 -3.86 -28.09 10.45
C PRO A 39 -2.90 -28.98 11.24
N PHE A 40 -2.21 -29.90 10.55
CA PHE A 40 -1.28 -30.87 11.14
C PHE A 40 0.15 -30.68 10.65
N MET A 41 0.37 -29.86 9.61
CA MET A 41 1.68 -29.58 9.06
C MET A 41 2.41 -28.52 9.89
N ASP A 42 3.74 -28.49 9.77
CA ASP A 42 4.54 -27.40 10.32
C ASP A 42 4.41 -26.14 9.48
N GLU A 43 4.42 -24.99 10.16
CA GLU A 43 4.35 -23.67 9.53
C GLU A 43 5.48 -23.48 8.50
N ASP A 44 6.73 -23.84 8.85
CA ASP A 44 7.88 -23.78 7.93
C ASP A 44 7.65 -24.61 6.64
N ASP A 45 7.03 -25.81 6.77
CA ASP A 45 6.70 -26.64 5.61
C ASP A 45 5.58 -26.03 4.77
N ILE A 46 4.62 -25.37 5.41
CA ILE A 46 3.54 -24.66 4.74
C ILE A 46 4.12 -23.47 3.97
N ASP A 47 5.03 -22.71 4.56
CA ASP A 47 5.67 -21.55 3.93
C ASP A 47 6.55 -21.93 2.74
N ASP A 48 7.20 -23.09 2.83
CA ASP A 48 7.97 -23.66 1.71
C ASP A 48 7.05 -24.09 0.55
N LEU A 49 5.87 -24.63 0.86
CA LEU A 49 4.95 -25.23 -0.11
C LEU A 49 3.83 -24.31 -0.57
N ILE A 50 3.62 -23.14 0.04
CA ILE A 50 2.43 -22.30 -0.20
C ILE A 50 2.24 -21.93 -1.67
N VAL A 51 3.33 -21.58 -2.36
CA VAL A 51 3.33 -21.25 -3.78
C VAL A 51 2.97 -22.47 -4.63
N ASP A 52 3.53 -23.64 -4.31
CA ASP A 52 3.24 -24.88 -5.02
C ASP A 52 1.80 -25.35 -4.81
N ILE A 53 1.28 -25.25 -3.58
CA ILE A 53 -0.12 -25.54 -3.26
C ILE A 53 -1.03 -24.58 -4.03
N TYR A 54 -0.68 -23.29 -4.10
CA TYR A 54 -1.40 -22.32 -4.91
C TYR A 54 -1.39 -22.69 -6.40
N HIS A 55 -0.23 -23.02 -6.99
CA HIS A 55 -0.13 -23.42 -8.39
C HIS A 55 -0.92 -24.69 -8.69
N LYS A 56 -0.92 -25.65 -7.76
CA LYS A 56 -1.61 -26.93 -7.91
C LYS A 56 -3.13 -26.79 -7.79
N THR A 57 -3.60 -25.97 -6.86
CA THR A 57 -5.02 -25.94 -6.47
C THR A 57 -5.77 -24.69 -6.93
N GLY A 58 -5.05 -23.61 -7.27
CA GLY A 58 -5.59 -22.27 -7.47
C GLY A 58 -6.19 -21.64 -6.23
N LYS A 59 -6.07 -22.27 -5.05
CA LYS A 59 -6.71 -21.89 -3.79
C LYS A 59 -5.67 -21.65 -2.73
N PHE A 60 -5.56 -20.42 -2.27
CA PHE A 60 -4.62 -20.04 -1.21
C PHE A 60 -5.33 -19.52 0.05
N GLN A 61 -6.59 -19.11 -0.03
CA GLN A 61 -7.34 -18.56 1.11
C GLN A 61 -7.44 -19.55 2.29
N ALA A 62 -7.46 -20.85 1.99
CA ALA A 62 -7.49 -21.88 3.01
C ALA A 62 -6.11 -22.17 3.63
N ILE A 63 -5.03 -21.66 3.03
CA ILE A 63 -3.64 -21.78 3.51
C ILE A 63 -3.30 -20.65 4.48
N LEU A 64 -3.77 -19.43 4.20
CA LEU A 64 -3.43 -18.20 4.95
C LEU A 64 -3.48 -18.34 6.48
N PRO A 65 -4.50 -18.98 7.10
CA PRO A 65 -4.54 -19.10 8.56
C PRO A 65 -3.47 -20.03 9.18
N PHE A 66 -2.68 -20.71 8.35
CA PHE A 66 -1.66 -21.69 8.76
C PHE A 66 -0.25 -21.35 8.26
N ALA A 67 -0.10 -20.32 7.43
CA ALA A 67 1.20 -19.84 6.97
C ALA A 67 1.69 -18.73 7.89
N SER A 68 3.00 -18.57 7.99
CA SER A 68 3.58 -17.38 8.63
C SER A 68 3.42 -16.14 7.74
N GLU A 69 3.69 -14.97 8.30
CA GLU A 69 3.75 -13.70 7.55
C GLU A 69 4.75 -13.80 6.37
N ASP A 70 5.92 -14.41 6.58
CA ASP A 70 6.92 -14.65 5.53
C ASP A 70 6.37 -15.56 4.40
N GLY A 71 5.63 -16.61 4.76
CA GLY A 71 4.96 -17.49 3.80
C GLY A 71 3.90 -16.75 2.98
N VAL A 72 3.11 -15.91 3.63
CA VAL A 72 2.11 -15.06 2.97
C VAL A 72 2.77 -14.04 2.06
N ALA A 73 3.86 -13.41 2.48
CA ALA A 73 4.62 -12.48 1.66
C ALA A 73 5.18 -13.15 0.39
N LYS A 74 5.75 -14.36 0.49
CA LYS A 74 6.17 -15.15 -0.67
C LYS A 74 5.01 -15.35 -1.67
N LEU A 75 3.84 -15.70 -1.17
CA LEU A 75 2.64 -15.86 -2.00
C LEU A 75 2.20 -14.53 -2.63
N ALA A 76 2.26 -13.42 -1.89
CA ALA A 76 1.88 -12.10 -2.39
C ALA A 76 2.77 -11.67 -3.58
N TRP A 77 4.09 -11.88 -3.48
CA TRP A 77 5.02 -11.65 -4.57
C TRP A 77 4.71 -12.52 -5.79
N GLU A 78 4.39 -13.80 -5.59
CA GLU A 78 3.97 -14.69 -6.67
C GLU A 78 2.70 -14.20 -7.38
N LEU A 79 1.74 -13.63 -6.65
CA LEU A 79 0.50 -13.07 -7.23
C LEU A 79 0.77 -11.85 -8.11
N ILE A 80 1.75 -11.02 -7.74
CA ILE A 80 2.20 -9.87 -8.53
C ILE A 80 2.88 -10.31 -9.82
N GLU A 81 3.78 -11.28 -9.75
CA GLU A 81 4.55 -11.75 -10.92
C GLU A 81 3.66 -12.41 -11.98
N ARG A 82 2.54 -13.01 -11.56
CA ARG A 82 1.61 -13.75 -12.44
C ARG A 82 0.39 -12.95 -12.93
N GLU A 83 0.45 -11.63 -12.89
CA GLU A 83 -0.57 -10.71 -13.45
C GLU A 83 -1.95 -10.71 -12.76
N ASN A 84 -2.07 -11.22 -11.52
CA ASN A 84 -3.29 -11.00 -10.73
C ASN A 84 -3.06 -10.21 -9.43
N PRO A 85 -2.54 -8.97 -9.50
CA PRO A 85 -2.37 -8.10 -8.34
C PRO A 85 -3.65 -7.88 -7.53
N ALA A 86 -4.82 -7.94 -8.14
CA ALA A 86 -6.10 -7.77 -7.44
C ALA A 86 -6.32 -8.81 -6.32
N LYS A 87 -5.67 -9.98 -6.39
CA LYS A 87 -5.74 -11.00 -5.34
C LYS A 87 -4.90 -10.69 -4.10
N ILE A 88 -3.99 -9.71 -4.17
CA ILE A 88 -3.17 -9.30 -3.03
C ILE A 88 -4.07 -8.84 -1.87
N VAL A 89 -5.19 -8.21 -2.18
CA VAL A 89 -6.17 -7.76 -1.17
C VAL A 89 -6.63 -8.90 -0.25
N GLU A 90 -6.68 -10.14 -0.76
CA GLU A 90 -7.07 -11.31 0.03
C GLU A 90 -6.00 -11.76 1.03
N VAL A 91 -4.74 -11.36 0.83
CA VAL A 91 -3.61 -11.76 1.68
C VAL A 91 -3.16 -10.68 2.66
N LEU A 92 -3.48 -9.40 2.41
CA LEU A 92 -3.10 -8.27 3.27
C LEU A 92 -3.35 -8.49 4.77
N PRO A 93 -4.48 -9.05 5.24
CA PRO A 93 -4.73 -9.22 6.67
C PRO A 93 -3.81 -10.21 7.39
N PHE A 94 -2.96 -10.94 6.63
CA PHE A 94 -2.03 -11.95 7.13
C PHE A 94 -0.57 -11.58 6.84
N MET A 95 -0.31 -10.38 6.31
CA MET A 95 1.03 -9.88 6.05
C MET A 95 1.51 -9.00 7.20
N ASP A 96 2.83 -8.94 7.39
CA ASP A 96 3.42 -7.89 8.20
C ASP A 96 3.39 -6.53 7.46
N GLU A 97 3.53 -5.46 8.22
CA GLU A 97 3.47 -4.09 7.71
C GLU A 97 4.65 -3.78 6.77
N ASP A 98 5.86 -4.23 7.10
CA ASP A 98 7.08 -4.02 6.31
C ASP A 98 6.97 -4.61 4.88
N ASP A 99 6.37 -5.79 4.73
CA ASP A 99 6.16 -6.42 3.43
C ASP A 99 5.01 -5.76 2.67
N VAL A 100 3.96 -5.31 3.36
CA VAL A 100 2.91 -4.50 2.72
C VAL A 100 3.49 -3.22 2.13
N ASP A 101 4.39 -2.53 2.84
CA ASP A 101 5.05 -1.33 2.35
C ASP A 101 5.90 -1.61 1.11
N LYS A 102 6.73 -2.67 1.15
CA LYS A 102 7.55 -3.09 -0.01
C LYS A 102 6.66 -3.40 -1.23
N LEU A 103 5.53 -4.08 -1.01
CA LEU A 103 4.56 -4.34 -2.06
C LEU A 103 3.97 -3.05 -2.61
N PHE A 104 3.51 -2.16 -1.74
CA PHE A 104 2.87 -0.91 -2.09
C PHE A 104 3.80 -0.03 -2.94
N ILE A 105 5.04 0.17 -2.48
CA ILE A 105 6.08 0.92 -3.22
C ILE A 105 6.32 0.29 -4.59
N THR A 106 6.45 -1.04 -4.65
CA THR A 106 6.70 -1.75 -5.92
C THR A 106 5.53 -1.61 -6.90
N LEU A 107 4.29 -1.64 -6.42
CA LEU A 107 3.10 -1.47 -7.25
C LEU A 107 2.98 -0.02 -7.75
N ALA A 108 3.24 0.96 -6.88
CA ALA A 108 3.28 2.38 -7.25
C ALA A 108 4.32 2.64 -8.34
N GLU A 109 5.55 2.11 -8.21
CA GLU A 109 6.60 2.23 -9.23
C GLU A 109 6.21 1.60 -10.58
N ARG A 110 5.32 0.60 -10.58
CA ARG A 110 4.77 -0.03 -11.78
C ARG A 110 3.52 0.67 -12.32
N GLY A 111 3.07 1.77 -11.70
CA GLY A 111 1.84 2.47 -12.05
C GLY A 111 0.57 1.66 -11.77
N MET A 112 0.63 0.72 -10.82
CA MET A 112 -0.51 -0.08 -10.38
C MET A 112 -0.98 0.44 -9.02
N VAL A 113 -2.25 0.86 -8.96
CA VAL A 113 -2.88 1.36 -7.73
C VAL A 113 -3.85 0.31 -7.21
N ILE A 114 -3.71 -0.05 -5.95
CA ILE A 114 -4.62 -0.92 -5.20
C ILE A 114 -4.98 -0.18 -3.92
N GLU A 115 -6.06 0.62 -3.97
CA GLU A 115 -6.47 1.50 -2.86
C GLU A 115 -6.83 0.70 -1.60
N GLU A 116 -7.27 -0.55 -1.75
CA GLU A 116 -7.54 -1.45 -0.64
C GLU A 116 -6.31 -1.78 0.22
N MET A 117 -5.10 -1.47 -0.25
CA MET A 117 -3.87 -1.58 0.53
C MET A 117 -3.74 -0.46 1.57
N TYR A 118 -4.28 0.73 1.33
CA TYR A 118 -4.00 1.92 2.16
C TYR A 118 -4.19 1.73 3.67
N PRO A 119 -5.22 1.00 4.16
CA PRO A 119 -5.37 0.75 5.60
C PRO A 119 -4.29 -0.16 6.22
N PHE A 120 -3.43 -0.78 5.40
CA PHE A 120 -2.38 -1.71 5.81
C PHE A 120 -0.97 -1.16 5.53
N VAL A 121 -0.86 -0.03 4.82
CA VAL A 121 0.42 0.63 4.51
C VAL A 121 0.78 1.54 5.69
N SER A 122 2.05 1.53 6.10
CA SER A 122 2.55 2.39 7.16
C SER A 122 2.77 3.83 6.68
N GLU A 123 3.02 4.74 7.62
CA GLU A 123 3.46 6.11 7.31
C GLU A 123 4.78 6.08 6.49
N ASP A 124 5.74 5.21 6.82
CA ASP A 124 7.00 5.06 6.09
C ASP A 124 6.78 4.57 4.64
N GLY A 125 5.79 3.69 4.43
CA GLY A 125 5.39 3.21 3.11
C GLY A 125 4.83 4.32 2.22
N PHE A 126 3.97 5.19 2.77
CA PHE A 126 3.48 6.38 2.07
C PHE A 126 4.62 7.38 1.81
N HIS A 127 5.48 7.61 2.80
CA HIS A 127 6.62 8.51 2.68
C HIS A 127 7.52 8.16 1.50
N GLU A 128 7.88 6.88 1.34
CA GLU A 128 8.69 6.42 0.21
C GLU A 128 8.00 6.64 -1.15
N VAL A 129 6.68 6.48 -1.21
CA VAL A 129 5.90 6.74 -2.43
C VAL A 129 5.85 8.24 -2.75
N VAL A 130 5.64 9.10 -1.74
CA VAL A 130 5.65 10.56 -1.88
C VAL A 130 7.01 11.06 -2.30
N GLU A 131 8.09 10.63 -1.64
CA GLU A 131 9.45 10.95 -2.05
C GLU A 131 9.72 10.52 -3.49
N GLY A 132 9.23 9.34 -3.88
CA GLY A 132 9.36 8.83 -5.24
C GLY A 132 8.66 9.70 -6.28
N TYR A 133 7.43 10.11 -6.00
CA TYR A 133 6.66 11.04 -6.81
C TYR A 133 7.37 12.40 -6.93
N LEU A 134 7.81 12.99 -5.81
CA LEU A 134 8.48 14.30 -5.78
C LEU A 134 9.82 14.30 -6.53
N LYS A 135 10.56 13.18 -6.48
CA LYS A 135 11.79 12.95 -7.26
C LYS A 135 11.52 12.63 -8.74
N GLY A 136 10.25 12.52 -9.16
CA GLY A 136 9.84 12.23 -10.53
C GLY A 136 10.15 10.81 -10.97
N ARG A 137 10.23 9.84 -10.03
CA ARG A 137 10.47 8.42 -10.35
C ARG A 137 9.28 7.79 -11.07
N PHE A 138 8.07 8.14 -10.65
CA PHE A 138 6.80 7.66 -11.20
C PHE A 138 5.69 8.69 -10.90
N ASP A 139 4.52 8.48 -11.52
CA ASP A 139 3.30 9.25 -11.25
C ASP A 139 2.39 8.44 -10.33
N PHE A 140 1.68 9.11 -9.42
CA PHE A 140 0.78 8.48 -8.46
C PHE A 140 -0.35 9.45 -8.10
N ASP A 141 -1.57 8.93 -8.05
CA ASP A 141 -2.75 9.68 -7.63
C ASP A 141 -2.99 9.49 -6.12
N PHE A 142 -2.73 10.54 -5.36
CA PHE A 142 -2.83 10.52 -3.90
C PHE A 142 -4.23 10.83 -3.37
N SER A 143 -5.21 11.20 -4.20
CA SER A 143 -6.50 11.73 -3.72
C SER A 143 -7.21 10.79 -2.74
N SER A 144 -7.17 9.48 -3.01
CA SER A 144 -7.73 8.44 -2.13
C SER A 144 -6.81 8.06 -0.96
N ALA A 145 -5.52 8.39 -1.03
CA ALA A 145 -4.50 8.08 -0.02
C ALA A 145 -4.41 9.14 1.10
N LEU A 146 -4.85 10.39 0.85
CA LEU A 146 -4.77 11.50 1.81
C LEU A 146 -5.19 11.16 3.26
N PRO A 147 -6.27 10.38 3.52
CA PRO A 147 -6.67 10.07 4.89
C PRO A 147 -5.73 9.13 5.65
N PHE A 148 -4.76 8.52 4.97
CA PHE A 148 -3.81 7.53 5.51
C PHE A 148 -2.37 8.06 5.59
N MET A 149 -2.11 9.21 5.00
CA MET A 149 -0.79 9.84 4.96
C MET A 149 -0.56 10.72 6.18
N ASP A 150 0.70 10.99 6.50
CA ASP A 150 1.04 11.97 7.52
C ASP A 150 0.95 13.42 6.99
N ASP A 151 0.82 14.37 7.90
CA ASP A 151 0.64 15.78 7.54
C ASP A 151 1.89 16.35 6.81
N ASP A 152 3.10 15.87 7.14
CA ASP A 152 4.35 16.35 6.55
C ASP A 152 4.45 15.96 5.06
N ASP A 153 4.11 14.72 4.70
CA ASP A 153 4.06 14.29 3.31
C ASP A 153 2.98 15.00 2.50
N ILE A 154 1.80 15.20 3.11
CA ILE A 154 0.69 15.93 2.48
C ILE A 154 1.11 17.38 2.22
N ASP A 155 1.78 18.04 3.16
CA ASP A 155 2.28 19.40 3.03
C ASP A 155 3.33 19.50 1.91
N ASP A 156 4.28 18.57 1.84
CA ASP A 156 5.33 18.58 0.84
C ASP A 156 4.77 18.29 -0.57
N LEU A 157 3.81 17.38 -0.68
CA LEU A 157 3.04 17.15 -1.90
C LEU A 157 2.26 18.40 -2.31
N PHE A 158 1.56 19.02 -1.37
CA PHE A 158 0.75 20.23 -1.61
C PHE A 158 1.60 21.38 -2.12
N VAL A 159 2.74 21.65 -1.46
CA VAL A 159 3.69 22.69 -1.88
C VAL A 159 4.21 22.43 -3.29
N ALA A 160 4.58 21.19 -3.61
CA ALA A 160 5.07 20.83 -4.93
C ALA A 160 4.01 20.99 -6.03
N LEU A 161 2.75 20.61 -5.76
CA LEU A 161 1.64 20.78 -6.69
C LEU A 161 1.24 22.25 -6.85
N ALA A 162 1.29 23.05 -5.77
CA ALA A 162 0.99 24.48 -5.78
C ALA A 162 2.00 25.25 -6.64
N GLN A 163 3.29 24.93 -6.51
CA GLN A 163 4.36 25.49 -7.35
C GLN A 163 4.15 25.19 -8.85
N LYS A 164 3.54 24.05 -9.17
CA LYS A 164 3.19 23.65 -10.54
C LYS A 164 1.85 24.24 -11.01
N GLY A 165 1.08 24.88 -10.12
CA GLY A 165 -0.24 25.44 -10.42
C GLY A 165 -1.33 24.38 -10.62
N VAL A 166 -1.18 23.19 -10.01
CA VAL A 166 -2.09 22.05 -10.18
C VAL A 166 -2.55 21.43 -8.85
N ALA A 167 -2.31 22.09 -7.71
CA ALA A 167 -2.77 21.59 -6.42
C ALA A 167 -4.31 21.55 -6.36
N PRO A 168 -4.92 20.39 -6.08
CA PRO A 168 -6.37 20.26 -6.01
C PRO A 168 -6.89 20.69 -4.63
N ALA A 169 -8.07 21.31 -4.61
CA ALA A 169 -8.73 21.77 -3.38
C ALA A 169 -9.13 20.63 -2.43
N GLU A 170 -9.22 19.39 -2.93
CA GLU A 170 -9.51 18.21 -2.12
C GLU A 170 -8.41 17.89 -1.08
N MET A 171 -7.20 18.42 -1.27
CA MET A 171 -6.13 18.30 -0.27
C MET A 171 -6.34 19.23 0.94
N TYR A 172 -7.05 20.34 0.78
CA TYR A 172 -7.09 21.40 1.80
C TYR A 172 -7.53 20.95 3.20
N PRO A 173 -8.48 20.01 3.36
CA PRO A 173 -8.83 19.48 4.68
C PRO A 173 -7.71 18.69 5.38
N PHE A 174 -6.69 18.26 4.63
CA PHE A 174 -5.57 17.44 5.09
C PHE A 174 -4.25 18.22 5.15
N VAL A 175 -4.17 19.40 4.53
CA VAL A 175 -2.98 20.25 4.55
C VAL A 175 -2.92 20.98 5.88
N SER A 176 -1.73 20.99 6.50
CA SER A 176 -1.51 21.68 7.77
C SER A 176 -1.40 23.21 7.58
N GLU A 177 -1.46 23.96 8.68
CA GLU A 177 -1.18 25.40 8.65
C GLU A 177 0.22 25.70 8.10
N ASP A 178 1.20 24.84 8.39
CA ASP A 178 2.58 24.99 7.90
C ASP A 178 2.66 24.77 6.38
N GLY A 179 1.88 23.84 5.83
CA GLY A 179 1.75 23.62 4.38
C GLY A 179 1.22 24.87 3.66
N PHE A 180 0.12 25.44 4.15
CA PHE A 180 -0.41 26.71 3.63
C PHE A 180 0.60 27.85 3.79
N HIS A 181 1.32 27.91 4.92
CA HIS A 181 2.34 28.92 5.17
C HIS A 181 3.50 28.85 4.18
N LYS A 182 3.99 27.64 3.86
CA LYS A 182 5.02 27.39 2.84
C LYS A 182 4.55 27.90 1.47
N VAL A 183 3.30 27.61 1.08
CA VAL A 183 2.71 28.07 -0.20
C VAL A 183 2.56 29.59 -0.25
N LEU A 184 2.02 30.20 0.81
CA LEU A 184 1.86 31.65 0.89
C LEU A 184 3.19 32.39 0.78
N LYS A 185 4.24 31.89 1.44
CA LYS A 185 5.57 32.51 1.37
C LYS A 185 6.13 32.54 -0.05
N GLY A 186 5.96 31.45 -0.81
CA GLY A 186 6.38 31.39 -2.22
C GLY A 186 5.58 32.34 -3.11
N TYR A 187 4.26 32.39 -2.91
CA TYR A 187 3.37 33.34 -3.57
C TYR A 187 3.76 34.81 -3.31
N LEU A 188 3.97 35.19 -2.03
CA LEU A 188 4.36 36.55 -1.65
C LEU A 188 5.75 36.93 -2.18
N ALA A 189 6.64 35.95 -2.35
CA ALA A 189 7.93 36.14 -2.98
C ALA A 189 7.87 36.23 -4.53
N GLY A 190 6.69 36.05 -5.13
CA GLY A 190 6.48 36.09 -6.57
C GLY A 190 7.09 34.89 -7.31
N GLN A 191 7.26 33.75 -6.63
CA GLN A 191 7.85 32.54 -7.23
C GLN A 191 6.88 31.84 -8.17
N TYR A 192 5.59 31.88 -7.85
CA TYR A 192 4.48 31.31 -8.61
C TYR A 192 3.19 32.04 -8.24
N ASP A 193 2.15 31.82 -9.04
CA ASP A 193 0.80 32.28 -8.75
C ASP A 193 0.01 31.13 -8.11
N PHE A 194 -0.88 31.45 -7.19
CA PHE A 194 -1.73 30.46 -6.51
C PHE A 194 -3.05 31.13 -6.12
N ASP A 195 -4.16 30.46 -6.42
CA ASP A 195 -5.50 30.93 -6.05
C ASP A 195 -5.85 30.40 -4.65
N PHE A 196 -5.98 31.33 -3.69
CA PHE A 196 -6.30 31.02 -2.30
C PHE A 196 -7.80 31.10 -1.99
N ASP A 197 -8.66 31.38 -2.96
CA ASP A 197 -10.08 31.69 -2.68
C ASP A 197 -10.83 30.55 -1.99
N GLU A 198 -10.47 29.30 -2.30
CA GLU A 198 -11.02 28.09 -1.64
C GLU A 198 -10.23 27.68 -0.38
N ALA A 199 -9.03 28.23 -0.17
CA ALA A 199 -8.14 27.87 0.94
C ALA A 199 -8.44 28.60 2.25
N TYR A 200 -9.14 29.74 2.23
CA TYR A 200 -9.37 30.56 3.43
C TYR A 200 -9.94 29.81 4.65
N PRO A 201 -10.85 28.83 4.52
CA PRO A 201 -11.36 28.09 5.68
C PRO A 201 -10.32 27.26 6.42
N TYR A 202 -9.18 26.98 5.77
CA TYR A 202 -8.12 26.08 6.23
C TYR A 202 -6.84 26.85 6.63
N MET A 203 -6.74 28.13 6.28
CA MET A 203 -5.59 28.98 6.59
C MET A 203 -5.72 29.66 7.95
N ASP A 204 -4.58 29.92 8.59
CA ASP A 204 -4.54 30.73 9.81
C ASP A 204 -4.82 32.23 9.55
N GLU A 205 -5.29 32.93 10.58
CA GLU A 205 -5.66 34.35 10.47
C GLU A 205 -4.49 35.26 10.06
N ASP A 206 -3.27 34.97 10.49
CA ASP A 206 -2.12 35.82 10.22
C ASP A 206 -1.67 35.70 8.76
N ASP A 207 -1.76 34.51 8.18
CA ASP A 207 -1.52 34.24 6.77
C ASP A 207 -2.59 34.87 5.87
N ILE A 208 -3.87 34.78 6.24
CA ILE A 208 -4.96 35.51 5.57
C ILE A 208 -4.68 37.03 5.61
N ARG A 209 -4.25 37.58 6.76
CA ARG A 209 -3.92 39.01 6.88
C ARG A 209 -2.73 39.41 6.02
N LYS A 210 -1.70 38.57 5.88
CA LYS A 210 -0.55 38.84 5.01
C LYS A 210 -0.97 38.85 3.54
N LEU A 211 -1.74 37.86 3.11
CA LEU A 211 -2.30 37.77 1.76
C LEU A 211 -3.15 38.99 1.42
N PHE A 212 -4.08 39.37 2.31
CA PHE A 212 -4.93 40.55 2.13
C PHE A 212 -4.14 41.86 1.96
N LYS A 213 -3.11 42.08 2.79
CA LYS A 213 -2.23 43.26 2.67
C LYS A 213 -1.50 43.29 1.33
N ASN A 214 -1.03 42.14 0.85
CA ASN A 214 -0.37 42.02 -0.44
C ASN A 214 -1.33 42.37 -1.59
N GLU A 215 -2.56 41.84 -1.59
CA GLU A 215 -3.56 42.12 -2.62
C GLU A 215 -3.97 43.60 -2.68
N ILE A 216 -4.14 44.25 -1.53
CA ILE A 216 -4.36 45.71 -1.49
C ILE A 216 -3.13 46.47 -2.03
N GLY A 217 -1.93 46.02 -1.67
CA GLY A 217 -0.68 46.61 -2.16
C GLY A 217 -0.59 46.59 -3.68
N LYS A 218 -0.80 45.41 -4.29
CA LYS A 218 -0.82 45.21 -5.75
C LYS A 218 -1.84 46.12 -6.44
N ARG A 219 -3.06 46.26 -5.88
CA ARG A 219 -4.10 47.15 -6.43
C ARG A 219 -3.73 48.64 -6.35
N ARG A 220 -2.94 49.05 -5.36
CA ARG A 220 -2.50 50.45 -5.17
C ARG A 220 -1.29 50.81 -6.03
N SER A 221 -0.43 49.86 -6.39
CA SER A 221 0.74 50.08 -7.25
C SER A 221 0.44 49.96 -8.76
N GLY A 222 -0.73 49.46 -9.14
CA GLY A 222 -1.20 49.34 -10.52
C GLY A 222 -1.82 50.62 -11.13
N HIS A 223 -1.37 51.82 -10.73
CA HIS A 223 -1.63 53.11 -11.41
C HIS A 223 -0.31 53.75 -11.82
#